data_AF-A0A349K6W2-F1
#
_entry.id   AF-A0A349K6W2-F1
#
_cell.length_a   1.000
_cell.length_b   1.000
_cell.length_c   1.000
_cell.angle_alpha   90.00
_cell.angle_beta   90.00
_cell.angle_gamma   90.00
#
_symmetry.space_group_name_H-M   'P 1'
#
loop_
_entity.id
_entity.type
_entity.pdbx_description
1 polymer ?
#
loop_
_entity_poly.entity_id
_entity_poly.type
_entity_poly.pdbx_seq_one_letter_code
_entity_poly.pdbx_strand_id
1 'polypeptide(L)' 'MAVDYLKRDNIGYVTINNPAKANILDRQTSNDISEIWKDMWEDPDV' A
#
# COMPACT_ATOMS: atom_id res chain seq x y z
N MET A 1 -3.81 10.17 -0.88
CA MET A 1 -2.51 9.46 -0.87
C MET A 1 -2.44 8.64 -2.15
N ALA A 2 -1.26 8.38 -2.70
CA ALA A 2 -1.15 7.60 -3.95
C ALA A 2 -1.43 6.11 -3.74
N VAL A 3 -1.51 5.67 -2.48
CA VAL A 3 -1.71 4.29 -2.06
C VAL A 3 -2.72 4.28 -0.91
N ASP A 4 -3.72 3.41 -1.01
CA ASP A 4 -4.68 3.12 0.05
C ASP A 4 -4.39 1.74 0.65
N TYR A 5 -4.49 1.62 1.98
CA TYR A 5 -4.29 0.36 2.70
C TYR A 5 -5.56 -0.01 3.48
N LEU A 6 -6.04 -1.24 3.32
CA LEU A 6 -7.21 -1.78 4.00
C LEU A 6 -6.90 -3.18 4.51
N LYS A 7 -7.15 -3.44 5.79
CA LYS A 7 -7.13 -4.80 6.36
C LYS A 7 -8.54 -5.36 6.44
N ARG A 8 -8.76 -6.57 5.92
CA ARG A 8 -10.04 -7.28 6.02
C ARG A 8 -9.81 -8.78 6.03
N ASP A 9 -10.44 -9.48 6.98
CA ASP A 9 -10.43 -10.94 7.08
C ASP A 9 -8.98 -11.52 7.09
N ASN A 10 -8.07 -10.86 7.82
CA ASN A 10 -6.64 -11.15 7.90
C ASN A 10 -5.92 -11.09 6.53
N ILE A 11 -6.38 -10.20 5.64
CA ILE A 11 -5.74 -9.91 4.36
C ILE A 11 -5.53 -8.39 4.28
N GLY A 12 -4.29 -7.99 3.99
CA GLY A 12 -3.91 -6.61 3.68
C GLY A 12 -4.10 -6.31 2.19
N TYR A 13 -4.94 -5.32 1.88
CA TYR A 13 -5.17 -4.82 0.53
C TYR A 13 -4.44 -3.50 0.35
N VAL A 14 -3.48 -3.47 -0.58
CA VAL A 14 -2.76 -2.26 -0.97
C VAL A 14 -3.22 -1.86 -2.36
N THR A 15 -3.89 -0.71 -2.47
CA THR A 15 -4.42 -0.19 -3.74
C THR A 15 -3.61 1.02 -4.18
N ILE A 16 -2.97 0.96 -5.34
CA ILE A 16 -2.38 2.15 -5.96
C ILE A 16 -3.53 2.98 -6.52
N ASN A 17 -3.78 4.15 -5.90
CA ASN A 17 -4.89 5.03 -6.21
C ASN A 17 -4.38 6.43 -6.59
N ASN A 18 -3.68 6.49 -7.72
CA ASN A 18 -3.22 7.72 -8.34
C ASN A 18 -3.66 7.78 -9.81
N PRO A 19 -4.97 7.93 -10.08
CA PRO A 19 -5.49 7.94 -11.45
C PRO A 19 -4.95 9.10 -12.28
N ALA A 20 -4.61 10.24 -11.65
CA ALA A 20 -3.99 11.39 -12.32
C ALA A 20 -2.62 11.06 -12.94
N LYS A 21 -1.93 10.04 -12.43
CA LYS A 21 -0.68 9.50 -12.97
C LYS A 21 -0.84 8.10 -13.55
N ALA A 22 -2.06 7.68 -13.88
CA ALA A 22 -2.37 6.34 -14.37
C ALA A 22 -1.81 5.19 -13.51
N ASN A 23 -1.73 5.40 -12.18
CA ASN A 23 -1.18 4.43 -11.21
C ASN A 23 0.25 3.96 -11.55
N ILE A 24 1.05 4.81 -12.19
CA ILE A 24 2.46 4.51 -12.44
C ILE A 24 3.18 4.33 -11.11
N LEU A 25 3.98 3.26 -11.02
CA LEU A 25 4.88 2.97 -9.91
C LEU A 25 6.09 3.91 -9.96
N ASP A 26 5.86 5.18 -9.59
CA ASP A 26 6.93 6.16 -9.41
C ASP A 26 7.64 5.95 -8.07
N ARG A 27 8.79 6.61 -7.89
CA ARG A 27 9.62 6.44 -6.69
C ARG A 27 8.86 6.73 -5.40
N GLN A 28 7.98 7.73 -5.40
CA GLN A 28 7.20 8.06 -4.21
C GLN A 28 6.22 6.93 -3.88
N THR A 29 5.49 6.45 -4.88
CA THR A 29 4.54 5.34 -4.75
C THR A 29 5.24 4.08 -4.24
N SER A 30 6.45 3.77 -4.75
CA SER A 30 7.28 2.67 -4.25
C SER A 30 7.71 2.82 -2.80
N ASN A 31 8.05 4.03 -2.37
CA ASN A 31 8.39 4.30 -0.96
C ASN A 31 7.16 4.12 -0.07
N ASP A 32 6.01 4.65 -0.47
CA ASP A 32 4.76 4.56 0.29
C ASP A 32 4.34 3.08 0.47
N ILE A 33 4.44 2.27 -0.61
CA ILE A 33 4.23 0.82 -0.54
C ILE A 33 5.22 0.16 0.42
N SER A 34 6.50 0.54 0.37
CA SER A 34 7.53 -0.06 1.22
C SER A 34 7.31 0.17 2.71
N GLU A 35 6.79 1.34 3.11
CA GLU A 35 6.42 1.57 4.51
C GLU A 35 5.22 0.72 4.93
N ILE A 36 4.19 0.61 4.08
CA ILE A 36 3.03 -0.27 4.34
C ILE A 36 3.48 -1.74 4.51
N TRP A 37 4.45 -2.20 3.71
CA TRP A 37 5.00 -3.55 3.85
C TRP A 37 5.74 -3.77 5.17
N LYS A 38 6.48 -2.78 5.67
CA LYS A 38 7.15 -2.88 6.97
C LYS A 38 6.12 -3.00 8.10
N ASP A 39 5.11 -2.13 8.07
CA ASP A 39 4.05 -2.13 9.08
C ASP A 39 3.26 -3.45 9.05
N MET A 40 2.98 -3.98 7.86
CA MET A 40 2.28 -5.26 7.69
C MET A 40 3.12 -6.46 8.13
N TRP A 41 4.44 -6.45 7.92
CA TRP A 41 5.33 -7.53 8.34
C TRP A 41 5.33 -7.73 9.86
N GLU A 42 5.05 -6.67 10.61
CA GLU A 42 4.98 -6.69 12.08
C GLU A 42 3.57 -6.95 12.62
N ASP A 43 2.55 -7.04 11.76
CA ASP A 43 1.15 -7.29 12.15
C ASP A 43 0.84 -8.80 12.16
N PRO A 44 0.67 -9.44 13.33
CA PRO A 44 0.43 -10.88 13.44
C PRO A 44 -0.98 -11.31 12.97
N ASP A 45 -1.87 -10.35 12.75
CA ASP A 45 -3.26 -10.55 12.36
C ASP A 45 -3.46 -10.29 10.84
N VAL A 46 -2.39 -10.02 10.07
CA VAL A 46 -2.38 -9.91 8.58
C VAL A 46 -1.56 -11.03 7.96
#